data_AF-D8QJP4-F1
#
_entry.id   AF-D8QJP4-F1
#
_cell.length_a   1.000
_cell.length_b   1.000
_cell.length_c   1.000
_cell.angle_alpha   90.00
_cell.angle_beta   90.00
_cell.angle_gamma   90.00
#
_symmetry.space_group_name_H-M   'P 1'
#
loop_
_entity.id
_entity.type
_entity.pdbx_description
1 polymer ?
#
loop_
_entity_poly.entity_id
_entity_poly.type
_entity_poly.pdbx_seq_one_letter_code
_entity_poly.pdbx_strand_id
1 'polypeptide(L)'
;MAPVPVNYDFGKAAAIVAAVAARRSNVEGHHVLGVYKKDCDLHDVMDVASNGNNLKFATDLANEGAEMQYEVTGVLWAKDLPPPSTVRINYGSRPDSTTLRFMKQSVTLVAMQSHVFEEGAKELERLRNFFARTVGVNVAIFNAAKTLHGSTMDIATRMFTSSKDAPEEEHISLSADIDPDGVLRLLLESEPGFVHCMDNHVDYLRVASESSSGKPTYMPCRPARFREGDIVTCTFVLALVPRKGRGNGYTMIKVLRQLALEHEMPTQDGVASDHFNGSPPRPSLKRPRKVVDLRRAHGGYIDVAYAVHSKKQIAVMKPGGAPRGSRFKPIVVKSIGQDLTSNARLQKAIDDRETLIMDAQRKIKALKDDKKSIRRAERDRDRAITNERRAREEVKRLLTVNKDLSTKNRELQVKYAKLKDVLKGIEETARVAHAAKEA
;
A
#
# COMPACT_ATOMS: atom_id res chain seq x y z
N MET A 1 -14.75 -1.57 3.75
CA MET A 1 -15.52 -2.79 3.42
C MET A 1 -16.34 -2.48 2.17
N ALA A 2 -16.44 -3.35 1.18
CA ALA A 2 -16.34 -4.81 1.27
C ALA A 2 -15.34 -5.38 0.24
N PRO A 3 -14.41 -6.27 0.64
CA PRO A 3 -13.48 -6.82 -0.33
C PRO A 3 -13.74 -8.32 -0.57
N VAL A 4 -15.00 -8.74 -0.37
CA VAL A 4 -15.51 -10.03 -0.80
C VAL A 4 -16.99 -9.87 -1.14
N PRO A 5 -17.50 -10.50 -2.22
CA PRO A 5 -18.90 -10.41 -2.60
C PRO A 5 -19.87 -10.89 -1.52
N VAL A 6 -21.09 -10.33 -1.57
CA VAL A 6 -22.14 -10.54 -0.56
C VAL A 6 -22.47 -12.02 -0.36
N ASN A 7 -22.36 -12.81 -1.43
CA ASN A 7 -22.70 -14.24 -1.42
C ASN A 7 -21.47 -15.15 -1.33
N TYR A 8 -20.38 -14.67 -0.72
CA TYR A 8 -19.20 -15.49 -0.52
C TYR A 8 -19.45 -16.57 0.54
N ASP A 9 -19.20 -17.83 0.17
CA ASP A 9 -19.34 -18.96 1.09
C ASP A 9 -18.08 -19.10 1.95
N PHE A 10 -18.11 -18.43 3.10
CA PHE A 10 -17.01 -18.45 4.07
C PHE A 10 -16.77 -19.86 4.64
N GLY A 11 -17.80 -20.70 4.75
CA GLY A 11 -17.68 -22.06 5.28
C GLY A 11 -16.94 -22.98 4.30
N LYS A 12 -17.34 -22.94 3.02
CA LYS A 12 -16.64 -23.67 1.95
C LYS A 12 -15.21 -23.19 1.80
N ALA A 13 -14.98 -21.87 1.83
CA ALA A 13 -13.63 -21.32 1.74
C ALA A 13 -12.73 -21.79 2.89
N ALA A 14 -13.24 -21.78 4.13
CA ALA A 14 -12.50 -22.28 5.29
C ALA A 14 -12.15 -23.77 5.16
N ALA A 15 -13.08 -24.60 4.68
CA ALA A 15 -12.86 -26.03 4.45
C ALA A 15 -11.76 -26.28 3.39
N ILE A 16 -11.76 -25.53 2.29
CA ILE A 16 -10.74 -25.65 1.24
C ILE A 16 -9.38 -25.16 1.76
N VAL A 17 -9.33 -24.03 2.47
CA VAL A 17 -8.08 -23.53 3.09
C VAL A 17 -7.49 -24.57 4.03
N ALA A 18 -8.31 -25.20 4.88
CA ALA A 18 -7.87 -26.26 5.78
C ALA A 18 -7.35 -27.48 5.03
N ALA A 19 -8.04 -27.91 3.96
CA ALA A 19 -7.61 -29.03 3.14
C ALA A 19 -6.27 -28.75 2.43
N VAL A 20 -6.10 -27.57 1.85
CA VAL A 20 -4.85 -27.14 1.21
C VAL A 20 -3.71 -27.08 2.22
N ALA A 21 -3.94 -26.49 3.39
CA ALA A 21 -2.95 -26.40 4.46
C ALA A 21 -2.52 -27.80 4.97
N ALA A 22 -3.48 -28.73 5.15
CA ALA A 22 -3.20 -30.09 5.57
C ALA A 22 -2.43 -30.90 4.51
N ARG A 23 -2.72 -30.69 3.22
CA ARG A 23 -1.92 -31.31 2.15
C ARG A 23 -0.48 -30.84 2.18
N ARG A 24 -0.27 -29.54 2.41
CA ARG A 24 1.07 -28.95 2.47
C ARG A 24 1.87 -29.33 3.68
N SER A 25 1.25 -29.48 4.85
CA SER A 25 1.96 -29.90 6.07
C SER A 25 2.60 -31.28 5.94
N ASN A 26 2.13 -32.10 4.98
CA ASN A 26 2.65 -33.44 4.73
C ASN A 26 3.79 -33.50 3.70
N VAL A 27 4.10 -32.39 3.03
CA VAL A 27 5.18 -32.35 2.05
C VAL A 27 6.48 -31.98 2.78
N GLU A 28 7.40 -32.95 2.88
CA GLU A 28 8.72 -32.73 3.48
C GLU A 28 9.46 -31.57 2.78
N GLY A 29 10.13 -30.73 3.58
CA GLY A 29 10.97 -29.64 3.09
C GLY A 29 10.29 -28.28 2.91
N HIS A 30 8.95 -28.17 3.04
CA HIS A 30 8.28 -26.87 2.99
C HIS A 30 8.17 -26.26 4.39
N HIS A 31 8.67 -25.04 4.57
CA HIS A 31 8.46 -24.27 5.80
C HIS A 31 7.08 -23.62 5.77
N VAL A 32 6.05 -24.43 6.04
CA VAL A 32 4.68 -23.95 6.19
C VAL A 32 4.53 -23.26 7.53
N LEU A 33 4.07 -22.01 7.50
CA LEU A 33 3.86 -21.23 8.70
C LEU A 33 2.80 -21.90 9.60
N GLY A 34 3.10 -22.06 10.89
CA GLY A 34 2.26 -22.79 11.85
C GLY A 34 2.54 -24.30 11.94
N VAL A 35 3.23 -24.87 10.95
CA VAL A 35 3.72 -26.27 10.95
C VAL A 35 5.20 -26.35 11.32
N TYR A 36 5.89 -25.19 11.34
CA TYR A 36 7.26 -25.09 11.80
C TYR A 36 7.44 -25.84 13.12
N LYS A 37 8.35 -26.82 13.15
CA LYS A 37 8.49 -27.76 14.27
C LYS A 37 8.60 -26.97 15.56
N LYS A 38 7.57 -27.03 16.42
CA LYS A 38 7.54 -26.33 17.71
C LYS A 38 8.76 -26.65 18.57
N ASP A 39 9.38 -27.80 18.31
CA ASP A 39 10.47 -28.37 19.08
C ASP A 39 11.87 -28.12 18.50
N CYS A 40 12.02 -27.45 17.35
CA CYS A 40 13.36 -27.09 16.84
C CYS A 40 13.83 -25.75 17.43
N ASP A 41 15.11 -25.66 17.82
CA ASP A 41 15.73 -24.37 18.11
C ASP A 41 15.96 -23.64 16.78
N LEU A 42 15.52 -22.38 16.71
CA LEU A 42 15.68 -21.56 15.50
C LEU A 42 17.16 -21.29 15.20
N HIS A 43 18.02 -21.31 16.23
CA HIS A 43 19.47 -21.14 16.06
C HIS A 43 20.14 -22.31 15.33
N ASP A 44 19.52 -23.49 15.32
CA ASP A 44 20.09 -24.68 14.66
C ASP A 44 19.77 -24.72 13.16
N VAL A 45 18.77 -23.95 12.72
CA VAL A 45 18.22 -24.02 11.36
C VAL A 45 18.27 -22.70 10.61
N MET A 46 18.45 -21.57 11.31
CA MET A 46 18.34 -20.24 10.71
C MET A 46 19.47 -19.32 11.17
N ASP A 47 19.98 -18.53 10.23
CA ASP A 47 20.89 -17.41 10.48
C ASP A 47 20.33 -16.10 9.90
N VAL A 48 21.02 -14.98 10.16
CA VAL A 48 20.64 -13.65 9.70
C VAL A 48 21.76 -13.04 8.87
N ALA A 49 21.65 -13.17 7.56
CA ALA A 49 22.57 -12.56 6.60
C ALA A 49 22.18 -11.09 6.29
N SER A 50 23.14 -10.31 5.78
CA SER A 50 22.95 -8.91 5.36
C SER A 50 23.29 -8.76 3.88
N ASN A 51 22.40 -8.18 3.07
CA ASN A 51 22.62 -8.06 1.61
C ASN A 51 23.41 -6.79 1.21
N GLY A 52 24.24 -6.23 2.09
CA GLY A 52 24.95 -4.97 1.86
C GLY A 52 24.11 -3.69 1.95
N ASN A 53 22.77 -3.75 1.74
CA ASN A 53 21.88 -2.58 1.77
C ASN A 53 21.24 -2.28 3.12
N ASN A 54 21.86 -2.74 4.22
CA ASN A 54 21.31 -2.75 5.58
C ASN A 54 19.99 -3.53 5.72
N LEU A 55 19.58 -4.28 4.70
CA LEU A 55 18.53 -5.28 4.81
C LEU A 55 19.14 -6.56 5.35
N LYS A 56 18.46 -7.15 6.33
CA LYS A 56 18.85 -8.44 6.89
C LYS A 56 17.75 -9.45 6.63
N PHE A 57 18.10 -10.66 6.23
CA PHE A 57 17.14 -11.71 5.88
C PHE A 57 17.38 -12.94 6.72
N ALA A 58 16.33 -13.73 6.94
CA ALA A 58 16.51 -15.09 7.43
C ALA A 58 17.12 -15.96 6.33
N THR A 59 18.17 -16.69 6.67
CA THR A 59 18.83 -17.65 5.79
C THR A 59 18.79 -19.04 6.38
N ASP A 60 18.59 -20.05 5.55
CA ASP A 60 18.57 -21.45 5.94
C ASP A 60 20.00 -21.98 6.08
N LEU A 61 20.34 -22.48 7.27
CA LEU A 61 21.65 -23.06 7.55
C LEU A 61 21.89 -24.39 6.82
N ALA A 62 20.82 -25.15 6.54
CA ALA A 62 20.92 -26.42 5.85
C ALA A 62 21.17 -26.24 4.33
N ASN A 63 20.72 -25.11 3.77
CA ASN A 63 20.79 -24.82 2.35
C ASN A 63 21.82 -23.73 2.03
N GLU A 64 23.02 -23.86 2.59
CA GLU A 64 24.19 -22.99 2.29
C GLU A 64 23.92 -21.48 2.43
N GLY A 65 23.03 -21.09 3.35
CA GLY A 65 22.68 -19.68 3.56
C GLY A 65 21.69 -19.13 2.53
N ALA A 66 20.99 -19.97 1.78
CA ALA A 66 19.89 -19.56 0.92
C ALA A 66 18.78 -18.85 1.71
N GLU A 67 18.01 -17.98 1.05
CA GLU A 67 16.90 -17.29 1.70
C GLU A 67 15.88 -18.27 2.26
N MET A 68 15.51 -18.08 3.53
CA MET A 68 14.50 -18.90 4.16
C MET A 68 13.10 -18.48 3.69
N GLN A 69 12.44 -19.39 2.96
CA GLN A 69 11.11 -19.17 2.40
C GLN A 69 10.02 -19.76 3.29
N TYR A 70 8.94 -19.02 3.48
CA TYR A 70 7.79 -19.39 4.28
C TYR A 70 6.54 -19.45 3.42
N GLU A 71 5.69 -20.44 3.67
CA GLU A 71 4.42 -20.58 2.96
C GLU A 71 3.22 -20.34 3.87
N VAL A 72 2.22 -19.65 3.33
CA VAL A 72 0.93 -19.45 3.99
C VAL A 72 -0.21 -19.53 2.98
N THR A 73 -1.25 -20.30 3.32
CA THR A 73 -2.49 -20.39 2.53
C THR A 73 -3.58 -19.57 3.19
N GLY A 74 -4.35 -18.84 2.40
CA GLY A 74 -5.51 -18.09 2.88
C GLY A 74 -6.40 -17.59 1.76
N VAL A 75 -7.48 -16.91 2.14
CA VAL A 75 -8.35 -16.21 1.19
C VAL A 75 -7.73 -14.86 0.85
N LEU A 76 -7.60 -14.58 -0.45
CA LEU A 76 -7.12 -13.30 -0.96
C LEU A 76 -8.16 -12.21 -0.66
N TRP A 77 -7.91 -11.44 0.39
CA TRP A 77 -8.84 -10.43 0.88
C TRP A 77 -8.67 -9.11 0.16
N ALA A 78 -7.44 -8.69 -0.11
CA ALA A 78 -7.17 -7.50 -0.91
C ALA A 78 -5.92 -7.73 -1.74
N LYS A 79 -5.84 -7.08 -2.89
CA LYS A 79 -4.66 -7.18 -3.74
C LYS A 79 -4.31 -5.87 -4.44
N ASP A 80 -3.02 -5.69 -4.66
CA ASP A 80 -2.43 -4.68 -5.54
C ASP A 80 -1.38 -5.42 -6.37
N LEU A 81 -1.81 -6.00 -7.49
CA LEU A 81 -0.99 -6.84 -8.37
C LEU A 81 -0.92 -6.22 -9.77
N PRO A 82 0.13 -6.52 -10.56
CA PRO A 82 0.23 -6.04 -11.93
C PRO A 82 -0.83 -6.65 -12.88
N PRO A 83 -1.14 -5.98 -14.01
CA PRO A 83 -0.86 -4.57 -14.24
C PRO A 83 -1.66 -3.71 -13.26
N PRO A 84 -1.05 -2.68 -12.64
CA PRO A 84 -1.76 -1.85 -11.68
C PRO A 84 -2.88 -1.10 -12.41
N SER A 85 -4.13 -1.43 -12.07
CA SER A 85 -5.34 -0.83 -12.66
C SER A 85 -5.42 0.70 -12.46
N THR A 86 -4.60 1.23 -11.56
CA THR A 86 -4.62 2.61 -11.06
C THR A 86 -3.36 3.41 -11.37
N VAL A 87 -2.41 2.89 -12.15
CA VAL A 87 -1.30 3.72 -12.66
C VAL A 87 -1.87 4.70 -13.68
N ARG A 88 -2.45 5.77 -13.16
CA ARG A 88 -2.81 6.96 -13.90
C ARG A 88 -1.52 7.69 -14.16
N ILE A 89 -0.86 7.33 -15.26
CA ILE A 89 0.10 8.26 -15.86
C ILE A 89 -0.73 9.47 -16.26
N ASN A 90 -0.70 10.51 -15.45
CA ASN A 90 -1.14 11.82 -15.92
C ASN A 90 -0.19 12.19 -17.04
N TYR A 91 -0.64 12.06 -18.29
CA TYR A 91 0.12 12.28 -19.53
C TYR A 91 0.72 13.70 -19.70
N GLY A 92 0.79 14.51 -18.64
CA GLY A 92 1.49 15.80 -18.60
C GLY A 92 2.35 16.01 -17.35
N SER A 93 2.43 15.05 -16.42
CA SER A 93 3.29 15.14 -15.24
C SER A 93 4.22 13.93 -15.26
N ARG A 94 5.54 14.18 -15.31
CA ARG A 94 6.52 13.10 -15.16
C ARG A 94 6.19 12.35 -13.85
N PRO A 95 6.14 11.01 -13.88
CA PRO A 95 6.01 10.21 -12.67
C PRO A 95 7.13 10.64 -11.73
N ASP A 96 6.81 11.02 -10.50
CA ASP A 96 7.86 11.42 -9.59
C ASP A 96 8.62 10.17 -9.07
N SER A 97 9.90 10.33 -8.78
CA SER A 97 10.72 9.29 -8.15
C SER A 97 10.11 8.72 -6.85
N THR A 98 9.22 9.47 -6.19
CA THR A 98 8.48 9.03 -5.00
C THR A 98 7.49 7.93 -5.34
N THR A 99 6.82 8.02 -6.49
CA THR A 99 5.83 7.06 -6.97
C THR A 99 6.48 5.71 -7.22
N LEU A 100 7.60 5.66 -7.95
CA LEU A 100 8.37 4.44 -8.20
C LEU A 100 8.89 3.81 -6.91
N ARG A 101 9.43 4.64 -6.00
CA ARG A 101 9.96 4.19 -4.70
C ARG A 101 8.94 3.46 -3.83
N PHE A 102 7.67 3.84 -3.92
CA PHE A 102 6.60 3.26 -3.11
C PHE A 102 5.72 2.27 -3.88
N MET A 103 6.00 2.06 -5.17
CA MET A 103 5.28 1.08 -5.96
C MET A 103 5.64 -0.33 -5.49
N LYS A 104 4.62 -1.11 -5.19
CA LYS A 104 4.76 -2.46 -4.65
C LYS A 104 3.65 -3.34 -5.22
N GLN A 105 3.92 -4.64 -5.26
CA GLN A 105 2.93 -5.67 -5.40
C GLN A 105 2.57 -6.14 -4.00
N SER A 106 1.30 -6.21 -3.65
CA SER A 106 0.91 -6.65 -2.31
C SER A 106 -0.38 -7.43 -2.29
N VAL A 107 -0.46 -8.35 -1.34
CA VAL A 107 -1.65 -9.14 -1.05
C VAL A 107 -1.93 -9.10 0.44
N THR A 108 -3.21 -9.04 0.78
CA THR A 108 -3.69 -9.25 2.14
C THR A 108 -4.43 -10.56 2.17
N LEU A 109 -3.97 -11.49 2.99
CA LEU A 109 -4.66 -12.76 3.24
C LEU A 109 -5.50 -12.69 4.49
N VAL A 110 -6.60 -13.44 4.51
CA VAL A 110 -7.41 -13.67 5.70
C VAL A 110 -7.41 -15.16 6.05
N ALA A 111 -7.23 -15.42 7.35
CA ALA A 111 -7.14 -16.75 7.96
C ALA A 111 -8.39 -17.61 7.83
N MET A 112 -9.57 -16.99 7.74
CA MET A 112 -10.87 -17.66 7.85
C MET A 112 -11.01 -18.48 9.14
N GLN A 113 -10.46 -17.95 10.24
CA GLN A 113 -10.37 -18.64 11.55
C GLN A 113 -9.62 -19.98 11.51
N SER A 114 -8.79 -20.22 10.48
CA SER A 114 -7.92 -21.41 10.42
C SER A 114 -6.92 -21.41 11.57
N HIS A 115 -6.87 -22.54 12.30
CA HIS A 115 -5.90 -22.75 13.38
C HIS A 115 -4.45 -22.61 12.89
N VAL A 116 -4.16 -23.14 11.69
CA VAL A 116 -2.82 -23.08 11.08
C VAL A 116 -2.35 -21.64 10.91
N PHE A 117 -3.27 -20.75 10.52
CA PHE A 117 -2.93 -19.34 10.32
C PHE A 117 -2.71 -18.61 11.65
N GLU A 118 -3.54 -18.88 12.66
CA GLU A 118 -3.37 -18.30 14.01
C GLU A 118 -2.09 -18.82 14.69
N GLU A 119 -1.75 -20.09 14.51
CA GLU A 119 -0.44 -20.62 14.91
C GLU A 119 0.70 -19.98 14.14
N GLY A 120 0.53 -19.76 12.84
CA GLY A 120 1.51 -19.07 12.03
C GLY A 120 1.75 -17.63 12.48
N ALA A 121 0.71 -16.92 12.91
CA ALA A 121 0.85 -15.59 13.50
C ALA A 121 1.66 -15.61 14.81
N LYS A 122 1.49 -16.64 15.65
CA LYS A 122 2.32 -16.84 16.84
C LYS A 122 3.77 -17.17 16.47
N GLU A 123 3.98 -17.96 15.42
CA GLU A 123 5.31 -18.31 14.93
C GLU A 123 6.05 -17.07 14.39
N LEU A 124 5.35 -16.15 13.73
CA LEU A 124 5.94 -14.87 13.33
C LEU A 124 6.43 -14.05 14.54
N GLU A 125 5.74 -14.09 15.67
CA GLU A 125 6.21 -13.42 16.89
C GLU A 125 7.45 -14.12 17.48
N ARG A 126 7.51 -15.45 17.40
CA ARG A 126 8.70 -16.24 17.77
C ARG A 126 9.89 -15.89 16.89
N LEU A 127 9.71 -15.84 15.57
CA LEU A 127 10.73 -15.43 14.59
C LEU A 127 11.17 -13.98 14.81
N ARG A 128 10.24 -13.06 15.12
CA ARG A 128 10.56 -11.68 15.48
C ARG A 128 11.44 -11.60 16.73
N ASN A 129 11.16 -12.39 17.77
CA ASN A 129 11.99 -12.46 18.97
C ASN A 129 13.37 -13.06 18.68
N PHE A 130 13.46 -14.06 17.81
CA PHE A 130 14.73 -14.56 17.30
C PHE A 130 15.53 -13.43 16.64
N PHE A 131 14.94 -12.74 15.66
CA PHE A 131 15.60 -11.62 14.98
C PHE A 131 16.08 -10.56 15.97
N ALA A 132 15.25 -10.15 16.93
CA ALA A 132 15.60 -9.15 17.93
C ALA A 132 16.80 -9.55 18.78
N ARG A 133 16.92 -10.83 19.15
CA ARG A 133 18.08 -11.36 19.86
C ARG A 133 19.33 -11.36 18.97
N THR A 134 19.20 -11.85 17.73
CA THR A 134 20.33 -11.96 16.80
C THR A 134 20.89 -10.59 16.40
N VAL A 135 20.03 -9.59 16.17
CA VAL A 135 20.50 -8.23 15.83
C VAL A 135 20.85 -7.37 17.04
N GLY A 136 20.54 -7.81 18.26
CA GLY A 136 20.80 -7.08 19.50
C GLY A 136 20.05 -5.75 19.65
N VAL A 137 19.01 -5.51 18.83
CA VAL A 137 18.21 -4.28 18.85
C VAL A 137 16.72 -4.59 18.72
N ASN A 138 15.88 -3.61 19.02
CA ASN A 138 14.44 -3.79 18.94
C ASN A 138 13.98 -4.02 17.49
N VAL A 139 13.25 -5.10 17.28
CA VAL A 139 12.51 -5.37 16.04
C VAL A 139 11.03 -5.10 16.30
N ALA A 140 10.43 -4.21 15.51
CA ALA A 140 9.03 -3.84 15.66
C ALA A 140 8.09 -5.02 15.39
N ILE A 141 7.02 -5.09 16.17
CA ILE A 141 5.97 -6.13 16.05
C ILE A 141 5.21 -5.93 14.74
N PHE A 142 4.88 -7.06 14.11
CA PHE A 142 3.93 -7.09 13.00
C PHE A 142 2.50 -6.96 13.56
N ASN A 143 1.83 -5.85 13.28
CA ASN A 143 0.41 -5.71 13.63
C ASN A 143 -0.42 -6.43 12.57
N ALA A 144 -0.76 -7.69 12.83
CA ALA A 144 -1.84 -8.36 12.08
C ALA A 144 -3.14 -7.59 12.33
N ALA A 145 -3.73 -7.03 11.28
CA ALA A 145 -5.07 -6.46 11.42
C ALA A 145 -6.05 -7.60 11.71
N LYS A 146 -7.13 -7.30 12.42
CA LYS A 146 -8.22 -8.25 12.66
C LYS A 146 -9.44 -7.84 11.86
N THR A 147 -10.01 -8.79 11.16
CA THR A 147 -11.30 -8.66 10.48
C THR A 147 -12.36 -9.46 11.25
N LEU A 148 -13.61 -9.36 10.83
CA LEU A 148 -14.68 -10.24 11.32
C LEU A 148 -14.37 -11.73 11.07
N HIS A 149 -13.54 -12.02 10.06
CA HIS A 149 -13.24 -13.38 9.61
C HIS A 149 -11.85 -13.88 10.10
N GLY A 150 -11.24 -13.17 11.05
CA GLY A 150 -9.97 -13.55 11.67
C GLY A 150 -8.83 -12.59 11.40
N SER A 151 -7.62 -13.01 11.78
CA SER A 151 -6.38 -12.26 11.59
C SER A 151 -6.04 -12.14 10.10
N THR A 152 -5.43 -11.02 9.72
CA THR A 152 -4.96 -10.77 8.36
C THR A 152 -3.44 -10.78 8.28
N MET A 153 -2.93 -11.07 7.08
CA MET A 153 -1.50 -11.02 6.80
C MET A 153 -1.24 -10.25 5.51
N ASP A 154 -0.59 -9.10 5.66
CA ASP A 154 -0.13 -8.29 4.53
C ASP A 154 1.26 -8.73 4.10
N ILE A 155 1.41 -9.07 2.82
CA ILE A 155 2.66 -9.54 2.21
C ILE A 155 2.91 -8.67 0.98
N ALA A 156 4.12 -8.13 0.83
CA ALA A 156 4.40 -7.18 -0.23
C ALA A 156 5.85 -7.19 -0.70
N THR A 157 6.05 -6.97 -2.00
CA THR A 157 7.36 -6.81 -2.63
C THR A 157 7.38 -5.52 -3.44
N ARG A 158 8.50 -4.79 -3.41
CA ARG A 158 8.63 -3.58 -4.21
C ARG A 158 8.65 -3.95 -5.69
N MET A 159 8.00 -3.14 -6.52
CA MET A 159 8.11 -3.28 -7.97
C MET A 159 9.50 -2.89 -8.46
N PHE A 160 10.10 -1.88 -7.82
CA PHE A 160 11.36 -1.30 -8.23
C PHE A 160 12.25 -1.02 -7.02
N THR A 161 13.55 -1.20 -7.21
CA THR A 161 14.59 -0.87 -6.25
C THR A 161 15.38 0.33 -6.76
N SER A 162 15.87 1.18 -5.87
CA SER A 162 16.77 2.28 -6.26
C SER A 162 18.09 1.69 -6.72
N SER A 163 18.66 2.11 -7.85
CA SER A 163 19.93 1.56 -8.36
C SER A 163 21.10 1.76 -7.38
N LYS A 164 20.98 2.73 -6.46
CA LYS A 164 21.94 2.93 -5.36
C LYS A 164 21.86 1.84 -4.28
N ASP A 165 20.69 1.25 -4.12
CA ASP A 165 20.39 0.19 -3.16
C ASP A 165 20.49 -1.20 -3.86
N ALA A 166 20.91 -1.27 -5.12
CA ALA A 166 21.11 -2.51 -5.87
C ALA A 166 22.16 -2.28 -6.98
N PRO A 167 23.40 -1.88 -6.63
CA PRO A 167 24.40 -1.47 -7.62
C PRO A 167 24.95 -2.64 -8.46
N GLU A 168 24.93 -3.85 -7.92
CA GLU A 168 25.49 -5.06 -8.53
C GLU A 168 24.42 -6.01 -9.08
N GLU A 169 23.13 -5.70 -8.87
CA GLU A 169 22.06 -6.59 -9.30
C GLU A 169 21.76 -6.44 -10.79
N GLU A 170 21.55 -7.59 -11.44
CA GLU A 170 21.19 -7.64 -12.85
C GLU A 170 19.77 -7.09 -13.06
N HIS A 171 19.63 -6.25 -14.09
CA HIS A 171 18.36 -5.69 -14.47
C HIS A 171 17.52 -6.72 -15.23
N ILE A 172 16.39 -7.12 -14.66
CA ILE A 172 15.45 -8.05 -15.26
C ILE A 172 14.39 -7.27 -16.04
N SER A 173 14.14 -7.70 -17.27
CA SER A 173 13.07 -7.12 -18.09
C SER A 173 11.70 -7.52 -17.57
N LEU A 174 10.78 -6.57 -17.46
CA LEU A 174 9.39 -6.84 -17.13
C LEU A 174 8.73 -7.69 -18.22
N SER A 175 8.08 -8.78 -17.83
CA SER A 175 7.36 -9.64 -18.76
C SER A 175 6.09 -8.97 -19.27
N ALA A 176 5.64 -9.36 -20.47
CA ALA A 176 4.37 -8.88 -21.04
C ALA A 176 3.14 -9.29 -20.21
N ASP A 177 3.27 -10.29 -19.34
CA ASP A 177 2.20 -10.70 -18.43
C ASP A 177 2.05 -9.75 -17.23
N ILE A 178 3.15 -9.10 -16.83
CA ILE A 178 3.19 -8.11 -15.74
C ILE A 178 2.90 -6.70 -16.28
N ASP A 179 3.42 -6.38 -17.48
CA ASP A 179 3.31 -5.08 -18.12
C ASP A 179 2.83 -5.19 -19.59
N PRO A 180 1.57 -5.60 -19.83
CA PRO A 180 1.04 -5.84 -21.17
C PRO A 180 1.07 -4.58 -22.06
N ASP A 181 0.91 -3.40 -21.47
CA ASP A 181 0.87 -2.12 -22.17
C ASP A 181 2.23 -1.41 -22.24
N GLY A 182 3.29 -2.00 -21.65
CA GLY A 182 4.63 -1.38 -21.59
C GLY A 182 4.70 -0.13 -20.71
N VAL A 183 3.69 0.08 -19.86
CA VAL A 183 3.54 1.26 -19.00
C VAL A 183 4.60 1.26 -17.90
N LEU A 184 4.79 0.14 -17.22
CA LEU A 184 5.78 0.00 -16.14
C LEU A 184 7.21 0.12 -16.69
N ARG A 185 7.46 -0.45 -17.88
CA ARG A 185 8.73 -0.30 -18.58
C ARG A 185 9.01 1.16 -18.95
N LEU A 186 8.04 1.86 -19.52
CA LEU A 186 8.18 3.28 -19.86
C LEU A 186 8.43 4.14 -18.62
N LEU A 187 7.77 3.82 -17.50
CA LEU A 187 7.99 4.48 -16.22
C LEU A 187 9.44 4.29 -15.73
N LEU A 188 9.93 3.06 -15.79
CA LEU A 188 11.29 2.71 -15.39
C LEU A 188 12.35 3.41 -16.27
N GLU A 189 12.14 3.43 -17.59
CA GLU A 189 13.00 4.15 -18.54
C GLU A 189 13.03 5.66 -18.30
N SER A 190 11.93 6.24 -17.79
CA SER A 190 11.85 7.67 -17.50
C SER A 190 12.63 8.13 -16.26
N GLU A 191 12.99 7.20 -15.37
CA GLU A 191 13.65 7.47 -14.08
C GLU A 191 14.81 6.47 -13.87
N PRO A 192 16.00 6.74 -14.44
CA PRO A 192 17.13 5.79 -14.49
C PRO A 192 17.75 5.47 -13.11
N GLY A 193 17.26 6.10 -12.04
CA GLY A 193 17.67 5.81 -10.66
C GLY A 193 16.97 4.61 -10.04
N PHE A 194 16.16 3.87 -10.81
CA PHE A 194 15.47 2.66 -10.38
C PHE A 194 15.76 1.49 -11.32
N VAL A 195 15.71 0.28 -10.77
CA VAL A 195 15.87 -0.99 -11.48
C VAL A 195 14.79 -1.97 -11.03
N HIS A 196 14.43 -2.90 -11.91
CA HIS A 196 13.68 -4.12 -11.56
C HIS A 196 14.64 -5.31 -11.55
N CYS A 197 14.88 -5.91 -10.39
CA CYS A 197 15.84 -6.99 -10.21
C CYS A 197 15.15 -8.29 -9.75
N MET A 198 15.93 -9.36 -9.58
CA MET A 198 15.41 -10.65 -9.07
C MET A 198 14.70 -10.48 -7.72
N ASP A 199 15.18 -9.54 -6.91
CA ASP A 199 14.58 -9.21 -5.62
C ASP A 199 13.18 -8.58 -5.71
N ASN A 200 12.81 -8.06 -6.89
CA ASN A 200 11.50 -7.49 -7.17
C ASN A 200 10.57 -8.46 -7.90
N HIS A 201 11.09 -9.62 -8.34
CA HIS A 201 10.34 -10.61 -9.10
C HIS A 201 9.39 -11.38 -8.17
N VAL A 202 8.19 -11.65 -8.69
CA VAL A 202 7.18 -12.47 -8.02
C VAL A 202 6.64 -13.49 -9.00
N ASP A 203 6.73 -14.76 -8.64
CA ASP A 203 6.20 -15.86 -9.45
C ASP A 203 4.70 -16.01 -9.26
N TYR A 204 3.96 -15.82 -10.34
CA TYR A 204 2.50 -15.99 -10.38
C TYR A 204 2.16 -17.34 -10.97
N LEU A 205 1.53 -18.21 -10.18
CA LEU A 205 1.28 -19.59 -10.54
C LEU A 205 -0.19 -19.96 -10.35
N ARG A 206 -0.62 -21.01 -11.04
CA ARG A 206 -1.89 -21.70 -10.77
C ARG A 206 -1.66 -23.20 -10.69
N VAL A 207 -2.46 -23.88 -9.87
CA VAL A 207 -2.47 -25.34 -9.84
C VAL A 207 -2.93 -25.87 -11.21
N ALA A 208 -2.12 -26.73 -11.81
CA ALA A 208 -2.35 -27.35 -13.11
C ALA A 208 -3.08 -28.68 -13.00
N SER A 209 -2.55 -29.56 -12.14
CA SER A 209 -3.16 -30.84 -11.82
C SER A 209 -2.61 -31.33 -10.48
N GLU A 210 -3.42 -32.06 -9.73
CA GLU A 210 -2.94 -32.86 -8.62
C GLU A 210 -2.29 -34.10 -9.23
N SER A 211 -0.97 -34.24 -9.08
CA SER A 211 -0.28 -35.44 -9.58
C SER A 211 -0.74 -36.67 -8.79
N SER A 212 -0.58 -37.86 -9.35
CA SER A 212 -0.80 -39.13 -8.65
C SER A 212 0.02 -39.27 -7.36
N SER A 213 1.09 -38.48 -7.20
CA SER A 213 1.91 -38.41 -6.00
C SER A 213 1.33 -37.52 -4.89
N GLY A 214 0.19 -36.86 -5.12
CA GLY A 214 -0.42 -35.90 -4.19
C GLY A 214 0.26 -34.53 -4.16
N LYS A 215 1.39 -34.33 -4.87
CA LYS A 215 2.02 -33.02 -5.01
C LYS A 215 1.32 -32.21 -6.12
N PRO A 216 0.87 -30.97 -5.85
CA PRO A 216 0.30 -30.12 -6.88
C PRO A 216 1.36 -29.74 -7.91
N THR A 217 1.00 -29.81 -9.19
CA THR A 217 1.83 -29.25 -10.26
C THR A 217 1.40 -27.82 -10.51
N TYR A 218 2.36 -26.93 -10.72
CA TYR A 218 2.11 -25.51 -10.93
C TYR A 218 2.46 -25.11 -12.35
N MET A 219 1.69 -24.19 -12.91
CA MET A 219 2.03 -23.52 -14.17
C MET A 219 1.97 -22.00 -14.01
N PRO A 220 2.84 -21.26 -14.71
CA PRO A 220 2.79 -19.80 -14.75
C PRO A 220 1.40 -19.28 -15.13
N CYS A 221 0.98 -18.19 -14.50
CA CYS A 221 -0.25 -17.49 -14.84
C CYS A 221 -0.08 -15.97 -14.72
N ARG A 222 -1.01 -15.21 -15.29
CA ARG A 222 -0.98 -13.74 -15.22
C ARG A 222 -1.44 -13.25 -13.85
N PRO A 223 -0.82 -12.21 -13.27
CA PRO A 223 -1.29 -11.61 -12.02
C PRO A 223 -2.72 -11.04 -12.11
N ALA A 224 -3.19 -10.69 -13.32
CA ALA A 224 -4.58 -10.31 -13.57
C ALA A 224 -5.61 -11.43 -13.29
N ARG A 225 -5.19 -12.70 -13.23
CA ARG A 225 -6.08 -13.84 -12.99
C ARG A 225 -6.62 -13.88 -11.55
N PHE A 226 -5.82 -13.45 -10.59
CA PHE A 226 -6.18 -13.47 -9.16
C PHE A 226 -7.31 -12.47 -8.87
N ARG A 227 -8.32 -12.90 -8.12
CA ARG A 227 -9.46 -12.09 -7.70
C ARG A 227 -9.59 -12.11 -6.17
N GLU A 228 -10.13 -11.04 -5.61
CA GLU A 228 -10.49 -11.02 -4.19
C GLU A 228 -11.54 -12.12 -3.93
N GLY A 229 -11.32 -12.93 -2.90
CA GLY A 229 -12.07 -14.14 -2.61
C GLY A 229 -11.41 -15.44 -3.07
N ASP A 230 -10.42 -15.40 -3.96
CA ASP A 230 -9.69 -16.61 -4.37
C ASP A 230 -8.91 -17.21 -3.20
N ILE A 231 -8.72 -18.52 -3.22
CA ILE A 231 -7.85 -19.20 -2.26
C ILE A 231 -6.47 -19.30 -2.89
N VAL A 232 -5.49 -18.72 -2.21
CA VAL A 232 -4.13 -18.59 -2.70
C VAL A 232 -3.15 -19.08 -1.65
N THR A 233 -1.97 -19.45 -2.12
CA THR A 233 -0.81 -19.66 -1.27
C THR A 233 0.26 -18.67 -1.64
N CYS A 234 0.77 -17.99 -0.63
CA CYS A 234 1.89 -17.07 -0.76
C CYS A 234 3.14 -17.72 -0.22
N THR A 235 4.21 -17.65 -1.00
CA THR A 235 5.57 -17.88 -0.52
C THR A 235 6.22 -16.53 -0.30
N PHE A 236 6.81 -16.33 0.87
CA PHE A 236 7.44 -15.06 1.24
C PHE A 236 8.69 -15.29 2.08
N VAL A 237 9.57 -14.30 2.10
CA VAL A 237 10.74 -14.28 2.97
C VAL A 237 10.59 -13.20 4.04
N LEU A 238 11.24 -13.40 5.19
CA LEU A 238 11.26 -12.41 6.26
C LEU A 238 12.52 -11.54 6.14
N ALA A 239 12.29 -10.23 6.07
CA ALA A 239 13.36 -9.24 5.98
C ALA A 239 13.25 -8.20 7.10
N LEU A 240 14.38 -7.70 7.57
CA LEU A 240 14.48 -6.60 8.51
C LEU A 240 14.89 -5.32 7.78
N VAL A 241 14.04 -4.30 7.89
CA VAL A 241 14.30 -2.97 7.32
C VAL A 241 14.64 -1.98 8.44
N PRO A 242 15.74 -1.22 8.34
CA PRO A 242 16.07 -0.19 9.32
C PRO A 242 14.96 0.86 9.44
N ARG A 243 14.56 1.20 10.68
CA ARG A 243 13.60 2.27 10.93
C ARG A 243 14.32 3.62 10.95
N LYS A 244 13.92 4.54 10.06
CA LYS A 244 14.38 5.94 10.12
C LYS A 244 13.68 6.67 11.28
N GLY A 245 14.42 7.15 12.29
CA GLY A 245 13.83 7.91 13.42
C GLY A 245 14.66 7.91 14.71
N ARG A 246 14.05 8.33 15.83
CA ARG A 246 14.66 8.52 17.18
C ARG A 246 15.06 7.22 17.91
N GLY A 247 15.22 6.10 17.22
CA GLY A 247 15.64 4.85 17.84
C GLY A 247 16.27 3.91 16.83
N ASN A 248 17.39 3.30 17.21
CA ASN A 248 17.99 2.20 16.46
C ASN A 248 17.06 0.99 16.58
N GLY A 249 16.60 0.48 15.45
CA GLY A 249 15.75 -0.69 15.40
C GLY A 249 15.32 -1.03 13.99
N TYR A 250 14.75 -2.22 13.84
CA TYR A 250 14.28 -2.74 12.57
C TYR A 250 12.76 -2.92 12.57
N THR A 251 12.18 -2.95 11.39
CA THR A 251 10.84 -3.47 11.16
C THR A 251 10.97 -4.78 10.41
N MET A 252 10.37 -5.85 10.93
CA MET A 252 10.25 -7.11 10.20
C MET A 252 9.14 -6.99 9.16
N ILE A 253 9.45 -7.24 7.89
CA ILE A 253 8.53 -7.24 6.76
C ILE A 253 8.49 -8.62 6.11
N LYS A 254 7.40 -8.89 5.38
CA LYS A 254 7.22 -10.09 4.56
C LYS A 254 7.35 -9.71 3.09
N VAL A 255 8.38 -10.21 2.44
CA VAL A 255 8.67 -9.97 1.02
C VAL A 255 8.06 -11.11 0.22
N LEU A 256 7.05 -10.82 -0.60
CA LEU A 256 6.39 -11.77 -1.48
C LEU A 256 7.37 -12.30 -2.53
N ARG A 257 7.50 -13.63 -2.65
CA ARG A 257 8.31 -14.28 -3.70
C ARG A 257 7.43 -15.01 -4.71
N GLN A 258 6.32 -15.58 -4.26
CA GLN A 258 5.44 -16.39 -5.09
C GLN A 258 3.99 -16.23 -4.65
N LEU A 259 3.07 -16.28 -5.61
CA LEU A 259 1.63 -16.32 -5.39
C LEU A 259 1.03 -17.42 -6.26
N ALA A 260 0.53 -18.48 -5.62
CA ALA A 260 -0.08 -19.62 -6.29
C ALA A 260 -1.61 -19.64 -6.09
N LEU A 261 -2.35 -19.70 -7.18
CA LEU A 261 -3.79 -19.86 -7.19
C LEU A 261 -4.15 -21.33 -6.94
N GLU A 262 -4.74 -21.61 -5.79
CA GLU A 262 -5.13 -22.96 -5.36
C GLU A 262 -6.57 -23.29 -5.75
N HIS A 263 -7.47 -22.33 -5.57
CA HIS A 263 -8.88 -22.51 -5.91
C HIS A 263 -9.52 -21.18 -6.27
N GLU A 264 -10.13 -21.12 -7.45
CA GLU A 264 -10.97 -20.00 -7.89
C GLU A 264 -12.30 -20.10 -7.16
N MET A 265 -12.59 -19.18 -6.25
CA MET A 265 -13.89 -19.20 -5.58
C MET A 265 -14.88 -18.47 -6.48
N PRO A 266 -15.98 -19.13 -6.91
CA PRO A 266 -17.04 -18.43 -7.62
C PRO A 266 -17.64 -17.43 -6.64
N THR A 267 -17.27 -16.17 -6.82
CA THR A 267 -18.15 -15.08 -6.44
C THR A 267 -19.43 -15.31 -7.24
N GLN A 268 -20.60 -15.38 -6.60
CA GLN A 268 -21.83 -15.82 -7.28
C GLN A 268 -22.18 -14.99 -8.54
N ASP A 269 -21.54 -13.82 -8.73
CA ASP A 269 -21.65 -12.98 -9.93
C ASP A 269 -20.71 -13.39 -11.09
N GLY A 270 -19.86 -14.40 -10.88
CA GLY A 270 -18.80 -14.82 -11.81
C GLY A 270 -19.27 -15.62 -13.03
N VAL A 271 -20.53 -16.07 -13.07
CA VAL A 271 -21.09 -16.79 -14.23
C VAL A 271 -21.23 -15.88 -15.47
N ALA A 272 -21.11 -14.56 -15.33
CA ALA A 272 -21.25 -13.62 -16.45
C ALA A 272 -19.93 -13.14 -17.10
N SER A 273 -18.76 -13.39 -16.50
CA SER A 273 -17.50 -12.74 -16.96
C SER A 273 -16.63 -13.55 -17.92
N ASP A 274 -16.89 -14.85 -18.09
CA ASP A 274 -16.11 -15.73 -18.99
C ASP A 274 -16.45 -15.57 -20.49
N HIS A 275 -17.29 -14.59 -20.86
CA HIS A 275 -17.58 -14.26 -22.26
C HIS A 275 -16.79 -13.07 -22.83
N PHE A 276 -15.84 -12.49 -22.10
CA PHE A 276 -15.08 -11.33 -22.58
C PHE A 276 -13.79 -11.68 -23.35
N ASN A 277 -13.84 -12.69 -24.22
CA ASN A 277 -12.77 -12.99 -25.20
C ASN A 277 -13.25 -12.90 -26.67
N GLY A 278 -14.38 -12.24 -26.92
CA GLY A 278 -14.82 -11.88 -28.27
C GLY A 278 -15.45 -10.49 -28.26
N SER A 279 -14.68 -9.44 -28.58
CA SER A 279 -15.23 -8.09 -28.70
C SER A 279 -16.20 -8.01 -29.88
N PRO A 280 -17.48 -7.62 -29.70
CA PRO A 280 -18.25 -7.08 -30.81
C PRO A 280 -17.80 -5.65 -31.10
N PRO A 281 -17.99 -5.14 -32.33
CA PRO A 281 -17.53 -3.81 -32.72
C PRO A 281 -18.27 -2.76 -31.88
N ARG A 282 -17.52 -1.87 -31.21
CA ARG A 282 -18.12 -0.76 -30.47
C ARG A 282 -18.85 0.18 -31.44
N PRO A 283 -20.12 0.56 -31.15
CA PRO A 283 -20.78 1.62 -31.90
C PRO A 283 -20.08 2.96 -31.61
N SER A 284 -19.79 3.71 -32.67
CA SER A 284 -19.15 5.01 -32.62
C SER A 284 -19.99 6.01 -31.83
N LEU A 285 -19.53 6.38 -30.63
CA LEU A 285 -20.12 7.48 -29.86
C LEU A 285 -19.78 8.81 -30.54
N LYS A 286 -20.80 9.45 -31.11
CA LYS A 286 -20.74 10.83 -31.62
C LYS A 286 -20.38 11.77 -30.48
N ARG A 287 -19.34 12.59 -30.69
CA ARG A 287 -18.90 13.66 -29.77
C ARG A 287 -20.05 14.64 -29.49
N PRO A 288 -20.35 15.01 -28.24
CA PRO A 288 -21.19 16.17 -27.97
C PRO A 288 -20.42 17.46 -28.31
N ARG A 289 -21.11 18.37 -28.99
CA ARG A 289 -20.63 19.70 -29.41
C ARG A 289 -20.47 20.63 -28.20
N LYS A 290 -19.53 21.57 -28.34
CA LYS A 290 -19.32 22.76 -27.50
C LYS A 290 -20.65 23.41 -27.11
N VAL A 291 -20.84 23.68 -25.81
CA VAL A 291 -21.77 24.70 -25.33
C VAL A 291 -20.97 25.82 -24.68
N VAL A 292 -21.38 27.02 -25.04
CA VAL A 292 -20.79 28.34 -24.83
C VAL A 292 -21.00 28.82 -23.38
N ASP A 293 -20.08 29.65 -22.93
CA ASP A 293 -20.12 30.43 -21.68
C ASP A 293 -21.46 31.14 -21.44
N LEU A 294 -21.92 31.10 -20.18
CA LEU A 294 -22.81 32.12 -19.61
C LEU A 294 -22.48 32.31 -18.12
N ARG A 295 -22.01 33.53 -17.81
CA ARG A 295 -21.72 34.06 -16.47
C ARG A 295 -23.00 34.55 -15.78
N ARG A 296 -22.99 34.48 -14.43
CA ARG A 296 -23.82 35.20 -13.41
C ARG A 296 -25.31 34.80 -13.41
N ALA A 297 -26.05 34.74 -12.30
CA ALA A 297 -25.95 35.30 -10.96
C ALA A 297 -26.78 34.45 -9.96
N HIS A 298 -26.66 34.83 -8.69
CA HIS A 298 -27.54 34.55 -7.55
C HIS A 298 -27.15 33.41 -6.59
N GLY A 299 -26.89 33.86 -5.37
CA GLY A 299 -26.67 33.06 -4.20
C GLY A 299 -27.97 32.59 -3.55
N GLY A 300 -27.79 31.64 -2.67
CA GLY A 300 -28.82 31.05 -1.82
C GLY A 300 -28.18 29.94 -1.02
N TYR A 301 -27.71 30.28 0.18
CA TYR A 301 -27.29 29.33 1.19
C TYR A 301 -28.56 28.59 1.67
N ILE A 302 -28.62 27.27 1.51
CA ILE A 302 -29.65 26.44 2.13
C ILE A 302 -28.98 25.63 3.24
N ASP A 303 -29.24 26.04 4.48
CA ASP A 303 -28.97 25.24 5.69
C ASP A 303 -29.97 24.08 5.74
N VAL A 304 -29.48 22.85 5.71
CA VAL A 304 -30.28 21.64 5.98
C VAL A 304 -29.94 21.17 7.39
N ALA A 305 -30.80 21.56 8.34
CA ALA A 305 -30.80 21.05 9.70
C ALA A 305 -31.30 19.60 9.72
N TYR A 306 -30.46 18.67 10.18
CA TYR A 306 -30.89 17.31 10.50
C TYR A 306 -31.56 17.29 11.88
N ALA A 307 -32.88 17.06 11.90
CA ALA A 307 -33.63 16.75 13.10
C ALA A 307 -33.40 15.28 13.51
N VAL A 308 -32.80 15.07 14.67
CA VAL A 308 -32.67 13.74 15.30
C VAL A 308 -33.96 13.43 16.04
N HIS A 309 -34.75 12.48 15.53
CA HIS A 309 -35.85 11.84 16.24
C HIS A 309 -35.37 10.51 16.83
N SER A 310 -35.29 10.41 18.16
CA SER A 310 -35.21 9.11 18.85
C SER A 310 -36.15 9.09 20.06
N LYS A 311 -37.39 8.66 19.85
CA LYS A 311 -38.28 8.21 20.94
C LYS A 311 -38.06 6.70 21.11
N LYS A 312 -37.29 6.30 22.12
CA LYS A 312 -37.32 4.91 22.61
C LYS A 312 -38.43 4.81 23.66
N GLN A 313 -39.50 4.11 23.31
CA GLN A 313 -40.49 3.62 24.25
C GLN A 313 -39.85 2.52 25.11
N ILE A 314 -39.88 2.69 26.43
CA ILE A 314 -39.55 1.65 27.39
C ILE A 314 -40.86 0.92 27.68
N ALA A 315 -40.98 -0.31 27.21
CA ALA A 315 -42.07 -1.21 27.57
C ALA A 315 -41.87 -1.67 29.01
N VAL A 316 -42.80 -1.26 29.89
CA VAL A 316 -42.89 -1.70 31.28
C VAL A 316 -43.49 -3.11 31.28
N MET A 317 -42.66 -4.13 31.53
CA MET A 317 -43.13 -5.48 31.85
C MET A 317 -43.65 -5.51 33.29
N LYS A 318 -44.89 -5.99 33.45
CA LYS A 318 -45.50 -6.35 34.73
C LYS A 318 -44.80 -7.60 35.30
N PRO A 319 -44.46 -7.66 36.60
CA PRO A 319 -44.19 -8.94 37.24
C PRO A 319 -45.50 -9.57 37.74
N GLY A 320 -45.75 -10.80 37.27
CA GLY A 320 -46.76 -11.71 37.79
C GLY A 320 -46.41 -12.15 39.23
N GLY A 321 -47.45 -12.52 39.98
CA GLY A 321 -47.36 -12.65 41.43
C GLY A 321 -46.96 -14.01 42.00
N ALA A 322 -46.68 -13.93 43.31
CA ALA A 322 -46.77 -14.91 44.41
C ALA A 322 -45.75 -16.08 44.46
N PRO A 323 -45.45 -16.68 45.65
CA PRO A 323 -46.14 -16.55 46.94
C PRO A 323 -45.26 -16.38 48.23
N ARG A 324 -45.95 -15.86 49.26
CA ARG A 324 -45.89 -16.14 50.71
C ARG A 324 -44.60 -16.71 51.33
N GLY A 325 -44.07 -15.96 52.30
CA GLY A 325 -43.67 -16.52 53.60
C GLY A 325 -42.23 -16.25 54.05
N SER A 326 -41.96 -15.10 54.66
CA SER A 326 -40.96 -15.03 55.74
C SER A 326 -41.20 -13.80 56.62
N ARG A 327 -41.42 -14.06 57.92
CA ARG A 327 -41.51 -13.04 58.97
C ARG A 327 -40.14 -12.39 59.17
N PHE A 328 -39.91 -11.21 58.61
CA PHE A 328 -38.84 -10.32 59.06
C PHE A 328 -39.45 -9.20 59.90
N LYS A 329 -38.98 -9.09 61.15
CA LYS A 329 -39.34 -8.01 62.07
C LYS A 329 -38.78 -6.68 61.54
N PRO A 330 -39.54 -5.59 61.53
CA PRO A 330 -39.02 -4.30 61.13
C PRO A 330 -38.06 -3.78 62.20
N ILE A 331 -36.80 -3.55 61.81
CA ILE A 331 -35.85 -2.77 62.59
C ILE A 331 -36.25 -1.31 62.42
N VAL A 332 -36.77 -0.71 63.49
CA VAL A 332 -37.01 0.73 63.57
C VAL A 332 -35.65 1.42 63.67
N VAL A 333 -35.11 1.80 62.51
CA VAL A 333 -33.95 2.69 62.43
C VAL A 333 -34.46 4.09 62.77
N LYS A 334 -34.09 4.58 63.95
CA LYS A 334 -34.28 5.99 64.32
C LYS A 334 -33.66 6.85 63.22
N SER A 335 -34.50 7.60 62.52
CA SER A 335 -34.09 8.58 61.53
C SER A 335 -33.16 9.59 62.18
N ILE A 336 -31.87 9.46 61.90
CA ILE A 336 -30.92 10.54 62.09
C ILE A 336 -31.36 11.60 61.08
N GLY A 337 -32.10 12.60 61.57
CA GLY A 337 -32.39 13.83 60.84
C GLY A 337 -31.10 14.62 60.66
N GLN A 338 -30.21 14.11 59.81
CA GLN A 338 -29.06 14.84 59.33
C GLN A 338 -29.52 15.73 58.18
N ASP A 339 -29.65 17.02 58.50
CA ASP A 339 -29.61 18.19 57.63
C ASP A 339 -29.65 17.92 56.11
N LEU A 340 -30.87 17.86 55.56
CA LEU A 340 -31.13 17.88 54.11
C LEU A 340 -30.45 19.08 53.41
N THR A 341 -30.13 20.14 54.15
CA THR A 341 -29.41 21.32 53.68
C THR A 341 -27.93 21.06 53.38
N SER A 342 -27.28 20.10 54.06
CA SER A 342 -25.87 19.74 53.80
C SER A 342 -25.71 19.03 52.47
N ASN A 343 -26.64 18.12 52.14
CA ASN A 343 -26.61 17.36 50.89
C ASN A 343 -26.87 18.24 49.67
N ALA A 344 -27.75 19.23 49.77
CA ALA A 344 -27.99 20.19 48.70
C ALA A 344 -26.74 21.06 48.39
N ARG A 345 -26.00 21.48 49.42
CA ARG A 345 -24.74 22.21 49.25
C ARG A 345 -23.65 21.35 48.61
N LEU A 346 -23.57 20.09 49.02
CA LEU A 346 -22.59 19.14 48.46
C LEU A 346 -22.88 18.85 46.99
N GLN A 347 -24.15 18.63 46.63
CA GLN A 347 -24.54 18.42 45.23
C GLN A 347 -24.22 19.63 44.36
N LYS A 348 -24.53 20.84 44.83
CA LYS A 348 -24.17 22.07 44.11
C LYS A 348 -22.65 22.19 43.88
N ALA A 349 -21.84 21.85 44.89
CA ALA A 349 -20.39 21.88 44.76
C ALA A 349 -19.84 20.83 43.76
N ILE A 350 -20.51 19.68 43.63
CA ILE A 350 -20.19 18.67 42.62
C ILE A 350 -20.51 19.21 41.23
N ASP A 351 -21.71 19.76 41.03
CA ASP A 351 -22.14 20.32 39.74
C ASP A 351 -21.22 21.48 39.30
N ASP A 352 -20.86 22.37 40.23
CA ASP A 352 -19.91 23.47 40.00
C ASP A 352 -18.50 22.93 39.63
N ARG A 353 -18.08 21.79 40.20
CA ARG A 353 -16.80 21.16 39.85
C ARG A 353 -16.85 20.47 38.48
N GLU A 354 -17.96 19.82 38.14
CA GLU A 354 -18.14 19.19 36.83
C GLU A 354 -18.15 20.22 35.70
N THR A 355 -18.81 21.36 35.90
CA THR A 355 -18.79 22.48 34.93
C THR A 355 -17.37 23.02 34.72
N LEU A 356 -16.59 23.20 35.79
CA LEU A 356 -15.18 23.60 35.71
C LEU A 356 -14.32 22.58 34.95
N ILE A 357 -14.54 21.28 35.16
CA ILE A 357 -13.83 20.21 34.44
C ILE A 357 -14.16 20.26 32.93
N MET A 358 -15.44 20.43 32.58
CA MET A 358 -15.87 20.50 31.19
C MET A 358 -15.29 21.72 30.48
N ASP A 359 -15.25 22.87 31.14
CA ASP A 359 -14.63 24.07 30.57
C ASP A 359 -13.11 23.95 30.42
N ALA A 360 -12.42 23.29 31.37
CA ALA A 360 -11.00 22.98 31.23
C ALA A 360 -10.74 22.04 30.04
N GLN A 361 -11.56 21.01 29.84
CA GLN A 361 -11.46 20.11 28.70
C GLN A 361 -11.70 20.84 27.36
N ARG A 362 -12.66 21.77 27.30
CA ARG A 362 -12.89 22.63 26.12
C ARG A 362 -11.66 23.50 25.82
N LYS A 363 -11.06 24.14 26.82
CA LYS A 363 -9.83 24.94 26.65
C LYS A 363 -8.65 24.09 26.16
N ILE A 364 -8.46 22.88 26.70
CA ILE A 364 -7.41 21.96 26.25
C ILE A 364 -7.64 21.56 24.78
N LYS A 365 -8.88 21.29 24.39
CA LYS A 365 -9.23 20.96 23.00
C LYS A 365 -8.91 22.13 22.07
N ALA A 366 -9.32 23.35 22.41
CA ALA A 366 -9.03 24.55 21.64
C ALA A 366 -7.51 24.76 21.44
N LEU A 367 -6.71 24.65 22.51
CA LEU A 367 -5.25 24.76 22.44
C LEU A 367 -4.61 23.67 21.55
N LYS A 368 -5.16 22.45 21.54
CA LYS A 368 -4.70 21.38 20.64
C LYS A 368 -5.00 21.69 19.18
N ASP A 369 -6.17 22.24 18.89
CA ASP A 369 -6.57 22.64 17.54
C ASP A 369 -5.73 23.83 17.05
N ASP A 370 -5.45 24.81 17.90
CA ASP A 370 -4.54 25.93 17.60
C ASP A 370 -3.12 25.43 17.29
N LYS A 371 -2.58 24.53 18.12
CA LYS A 371 -1.27 23.91 17.88
C LYS A 371 -1.23 23.13 16.57
N LYS A 372 -2.33 22.48 16.19
CA LYS A 372 -2.45 21.77 14.91
C LYS A 372 -2.51 22.75 13.74
N SER A 373 -3.16 23.90 13.92
CA SER A 373 -3.21 24.99 12.93
C SER A 373 -1.82 25.60 12.70
N ILE A 374 -1.08 25.92 13.76
CA ILE A 374 0.30 26.45 13.69
C ILE A 374 1.21 25.46 12.93
N ARG A 375 1.14 24.17 13.24
CA ARG A 375 1.92 23.13 12.52
C ARG A 375 1.52 22.95 11.06
N ARG A 376 0.30 23.34 10.65
CA ARG A 376 -0.08 23.37 9.24
C ARG A 376 0.54 24.58 8.56
N ALA A 377 0.43 25.76 9.17
CA ALA A 377 1.04 26.99 8.67
C ALA A 377 2.57 26.88 8.52
N GLU A 378 3.27 26.26 9.47
CA GLU A 378 4.72 26.00 9.38
C GLU A 378 5.06 25.12 8.18
N ARG A 379 4.32 24.01 7.98
CA ARG A 379 4.54 23.12 6.82
C ARG A 379 4.26 23.81 5.49
N ASP A 380 3.26 24.68 5.44
CA ASP A 380 2.94 25.44 4.23
C ASP A 380 4.02 26.50 3.95
N ARG A 381 4.60 27.12 4.99
CA ARG A 381 5.76 28.01 4.88
C ARG A 381 6.99 27.28 4.35
N ASP A 382 7.31 26.10 4.88
CA ASP A 382 8.45 25.30 4.41
C ASP A 382 8.30 24.85 2.95
N ARG A 383 7.08 24.51 2.55
CA ARG A 383 6.75 24.21 1.15
C ARG A 383 6.93 25.44 0.27
N ALA A 384 6.51 26.62 0.71
CA ALA A 384 6.70 27.87 -0.02
C ALA A 384 8.19 28.19 -0.21
N ILE A 385 9.01 28.05 0.84
CA ILE A 385 10.46 28.26 0.78
C ILE A 385 11.12 27.26 -0.20
N THR A 386 10.71 26.00 -0.16
CA THR A 386 11.24 24.95 -1.06
C THR A 386 10.89 25.24 -2.52
N ASN A 387 9.65 25.66 -2.78
CA ASN A 387 9.20 26.04 -4.12
C ASN A 387 9.93 27.27 -4.64
N GLU A 388 10.15 28.28 -3.80
CA GLU A 388 10.91 29.47 -4.15
C GLU A 388 12.37 29.13 -4.52
N ARG A 389 13.01 28.26 -3.73
CA ARG A 389 14.37 27.77 -4.04
C ARG A 389 14.42 27.06 -5.39
N ARG A 390 13.45 26.18 -5.67
CA ARG A 390 13.34 25.47 -6.95
C ARG A 390 13.15 26.44 -8.13
N ALA A 391 12.31 27.46 -7.95
CA ALA A 391 12.11 28.50 -8.96
C ALA A 391 13.39 29.30 -9.22
N ARG A 392 14.15 29.67 -8.18
CA ARG A 392 15.45 30.36 -8.33
C ARG A 392 16.49 29.50 -9.06
N GLU A 393 16.56 28.21 -8.75
CA GLU A 393 17.46 27.27 -9.43
C GLU A 393 17.09 27.11 -10.92
N GLU A 394 15.80 27.08 -11.24
CA GLU A 394 15.33 27.01 -12.62
C GLU A 394 15.64 28.29 -13.41
N VAL A 395 15.42 29.47 -12.83
CA VAL A 395 15.83 30.75 -13.43
C VAL A 395 17.33 30.77 -13.70
N LYS A 396 18.16 30.27 -12.78
CA LYS A 396 19.61 30.18 -12.97
C LYS A 396 19.99 29.25 -14.14
N ARG A 397 19.30 28.11 -14.29
CA ARG A 397 19.48 27.21 -15.43
C ARG A 397 19.12 27.88 -16.75
N LEU A 398 17.96 28.54 -16.82
CA LEU A 398 17.51 29.25 -18.02
C LEU A 398 18.45 30.39 -18.43
N LEU A 399 19.01 31.13 -17.46
CA LEU A 399 20.03 32.15 -17.74
C LEU A 399 21.30 31.55 -18.34
N THR A 400 21.70 30.37 -17.88
CA THR A 400 22.87 29.65 -18.44
C THR A 400 22.61 29.24 -19.88
N VAL A 401 21.45 28.62 -20.15
CA VAL A 401 21.03 28.22 -21.50
C VAL A 401 20.94 29.44 -22.44
N ASN A 402 20.39 30.56 -21.98
CA ASN A 402 20.30 31.78 -22.78
C ASN A 402 21.68 32.35 -23.13
N LYS A 403 22.64 32.29 -22.19
CA LYS A 403 24.03 32.68 -22.45
C LYS A 403 24.66 31.80 -23.54
N ASP A 404 24.48 30.48 -23.46
CA ASP A 404 25.00 29.55 -24.46
C ASP A 404 24.35 29.79 -25.83
N LEU A 405 23.04 30.00 -25.90
CA LEU A 405 22.34 30.36 -27.14
C LEU A 405 22.84 31.67 -27.74
N SER A 406 23.11 32.67 -26.91
CA SER A 406 23.69 33.95 -27.35
C SER A 406 25.08 33.75 -27.97
N THR A 407 25.93 32.91 -27.35
CA THR A 407 27.25 32.59 -27.93
C THR A 407 27.14 31.87 -29.27
N LYS A 408 26.27 30.85 -29.38
CA LYS A 408 26.01 30.13 -30.64
C LYS A 408 25.47 31.05 -31.72
N ASN A 409 24.59 31.98 -31.38
CA ASN A 409 24.05 32.94 -32.34
C ASN A 409 25.17 33.86 -32.88
N ARG A 410 26.08 34.31 -32.02
CA ARG A 410 27.26 35.09 -32.44
C ARG A 410 28.17 34.29 -33.38
N GLU A 411 28.42 33.00 -33.10
CA GLU A 411 29.18 32.13 -34.00
C GLU A 411 28.51 31.96 -35.36
N LEU A 412 27.18 31.79 -35.38
CA LEU A 412 26.40 31.70 -36.61
C LEU A 412 26.47 32.99 -37.42
N GLN A 413 26.41 34.15 -36.78
CA GLN A 413 26.58 35.45 -37.46
C GLN A 413 27.96 35.57 -38.12
N VAL A 414 29.03 35.11 -37.46
CA VAL A 414 30.38 35.09 -38.05
C VAL A 414 30.44 34.15 -39.26
N LYS A 415 29.86 32.95 -39.16
CA LYS A 415 29.79 32.00 -40.29
C LYS A 415 29.01 32.57 -41.47
N TYR A 416 27.88 33.22 -41.19
CA TYR A 416 27.06 33.86 -42.21
C TYR A 416 27.81 34.98 -42.94
N ALA A 417 28.56 35.81 -42.21
CA ALA A 417 29.40 36.85 -42.81
C ALA A 417 30.45 36.25 -43.77
N LYS A 418 31.15 35.19 -43.35
CA LYS A 418 32.13 34.49 -44.22
C LYS A 418 31.50 33.92 -45.49
N LEU A 419 30.31 33.29 -45.37
CA LEU A 419 29.59 32.76 -46.53
C LEU A 419 29.16 33.87 -47.48
N LYS A 420 28.76 35.03 -46.95
CA LYS A 420 28.40 36.20 -47.75
C LYS A 420 29.59 36.73 -48.55
N ASP A 421 30.78 36.76 -47.96
CA ASP A 421 32.02 37.15 -48.66
C ASP A 421 32.39 36.16 -49.77
N VAL A 422 32.24 34.84 -49.53
CA VAL A 422 32.44 33.80 -50.56
C VAL A 422 31.45 33.96 -51.71
N LEU A 423 30.17 34.18 -51.41
CA LEU A 423 29.14 34.39 -52.43
C LEU A 423 29.48 35.60 -53.31
N LYS A 424 29.92 36.70 -52.71
CA LYS A 424 30.34 37.90 -53.44
C LYS A 424 31.52 37.61 -54.37
N GLY A 425 32.50 36.82 -53.94
CA GLY A 425 33.61 36.39 -54.81
C GLY A 425 33.17 35.51 -55.99
N ILE A 426 32.18 34.64 -55.77
CA ILE A 426 31.57 33.84 -56.84
C ILE A 426 30.83 34.74 -57.85
N GLU A 427 30.08 35.75 -57.37
CA GLU A 427 29.40 36.70 -58.24
C GLU A 427 30.38 37.55 -59.07
N GLU A 428 31.49 38.00 -58.48
CA GLU A 428 32.53 38.76 -59.17
C GLU A 428 33.24 37.91 -60.24
N THR A 429 33.60 36.66 -59.92
CA THR A 429 34.21 35.73 -60.89
C THR A 429 33.25 35.38 -62.04
N ALA A 430 31.96 35.18 -61.75
CA ALA A 430 30.95 34.95 -62.77
C ALA A 430 30.80 36.16 -63.71
N ARG A 431 30.84 37.40 -63.18
CA ARG A 431 30.81 38.62 -64.02
C ARG A 431 32.02 38.72 -64.94
N VAL A 432 33.23 38.44 -64.44
CA VAL A 432 34.46 38.44 -65.26
C VAL A 432 34.38 37.39 -66.36
N ALA A 433 33.91 36.18 -66.04
CA ALA A 433 33.75 35.11 -67.02
C ALA A 433 32.71 35.45 -68.11
N HIS A 434 31.63 36.15 -67.75
CA HIS A 434 30.64 36.62 -68.72
C HIS A 434 31.24 37.67 -69.67
N ALA A 435 31.93 38.68 -69.13
CA ALA A 435 32.58 39.71 -69.95
C ALA A 435 33.64 39.13 -70.91
N ALA A 436 34.41 38.13 -70.45
CA ALA A 436 35.39 37.43 -71.28
C ALA A 436 34.77 36.57 -72.40
N LYS A 437 33.48 36.21 -72.28
CA LYS A 437 32.74 35.47 -73.31
C LYS A 437 32.12 36.39 -74.36
N GLU A 438 31.87 37.65 -74.01
CA GLU A 438 31.34 38.68 -74.92
C GLU A 438 32.43 39.36 -75.75
N ALA A 439 33.66 39.42 -75.23
CA ALA A 439 34.87 39.83 -75.94
C ALA A 439 35.38 38.72 -76.86
#